data_AF-A0A2V9J5S6-F1
#
_entry.id   AF-A0A2V9J5S6-F1
#
_cell.length_a   1.000
_cell.length_b   1.000
_cell.length_c   1.000
_cell.angle_alpha   90.00
_cell.angle_beta   90.00
_cell.angle_gamma   90.00
#
_symmetry.space_group_name_H-M   'P 1'
#
loop_
_entity.id
_entity.type
_entity.pdbx_description
1 polymer ?
#
loop_
_entity_poly.entity_id
_entity_poly.type
_entity_poly.pdbx_seq_one_letter_code
_entity_poly.pdbx_strand_id
1 'polypeptide(L)' 'MKIAFVASEGVPFSKTGGLADVVGALPKALAAIGHEVEVF' A
#
# COMPACT_ATOMS: atom_id res chain seq x y z
N MET A 1 4.98 -1.03 -14.46
CA MET A 1 4.57 -2.41 -14.09
C MET A 1 3.20 -2.33 -13.40
N LYS A 2 2.41 -3.40 -13.44
CA LYS A 2 1.15 -3.50 -12.68
C LYS A 2 1.42 -4.27 -11.39
N ILE A 3 1.07 -3.70 -10.24
CA ILE A 3 1.39 -4.24 -8.91
C ILE A 3 0.11 -4.29 -8.07
N ALA A 4 -0.21 -5.48 -7.54
CA ALA A 4 -1.27 -5.65 -6.55
C ALA A 4 -0.65 -5.85 -5.17
N PHE A 5 -0.92 -4.93 -4.24
CA PHE A 5 -0.60 -5.08 -2.82
C PHE A 5 -1.77 -5.75 -2.12
N VAL A 6 -1.49 -6.86 -1.42
CA VAL A 6 -2.49 -7.56 -0.60
C VAL A 6 -1.97 -7.58 0.83
N ALA A 7 -2.73 -7.03 1.77
CA ALA A 7 -2.30 -6.96 3.17
C ALA A 7 -3.48 -7.09 4.15
N SER A 8 -3.19 -7.55 5.37
CA SER A 8 -4.18 -7.64 6.45
C SER A 8 -4.46 -6.30 7.15
N GLU A 9 -3.67 -5.26 6.85
CA GLU A 9 -3.76 -3.94 7.48
C GLU A 9 -3.56 -2.83 6.45
N GLY A 10 -4.25 -1.70 6.64
CA GLY A 10 -4.18 -0.54 5.77
C GLY A 10 -4.90 0.67 6.38
N VAL A 11 -4.25 1.83 6.38
CA VAL A 11 -4.87 3.09 6.85
C VAL A 11 -5.85 3.65 5.81
N PRO A 12 -7.00 4.22 6.23
CA PRO A 12 -7.43 4.46 7.60
C PRO A 12 -8.25 3.32 8.24
N PHE A 13 -8.36 2.15 7.62
CA PHE A 13 -9.36 1.13 7.96
C PHE A 13 -8.94 0.15 9.06
N SER A 14 -7.72 -0.39 8.98
CA SER A 14 -7.21 -1.41 9.91
C SER A 14 -5.74 -1.13 10.22
N LYS A 15 -5.41 -0.96 11.50
CA LYS A 15 -4.04 -0.73 11.96
C LYS A 15 -3.85 -1.32 13.35
N THR A 16 -2.94 -2.28 13.45
CA THR A 16 -2.44 -2.80 14.73
C THR A 16 -0.96 -2.50 14.90
N GLY A 17 -0.21 -2.38 13.80
CA GLY A 17 1.22 -2.10 13.82
C GLY A 17 1.71 -1.30 12.62
N GLY A 18 3.00 -1.49 12.31
CA GLY A 18 3.69 -0.78 11.23
C GLY A 18 3.31 -1.22 9.82
N LEU A 19 2.64 -2.37 9.67
CA LEU A 19 2.21 -2.88 8.35
C LEU A 19 1.29 -1.87 7.65
N ALA A 20 0.30 -1.33 8.36
CA ALA A 20 -0.61 -0.33 7.80
C ALA A 20 0.11 0.93 7.31
N ASP A 21 1.22 1.33 7.96
CA ASP A 21 2.01 2.50 7.55
C ASP A 21 2.75 2.22 6.24
N VAL A 22 3.32 1.02 6.11
CA VAL A 22 3.99 0.60 4.88
C VAL A 22 3.00 0.50 3.72
N VAL A 23 1.84 -0.13 3.94
CA VAL A 23 0.76 -0.24 2.94
C VAL A 23 0.21 1.16 2.58
N GLY A 24 0.24 2.11 3.50
CA GLY A 24 -0.18 3.49 3.25
C GLY A 24 0.85 4.36 2.50
N ALA A 25 2.14 4.01 2.54
CA ALA A 25 3.23 4.85 2.01
C ALA A 25 3.91 4.26 0.76
N LEU A 26 4.26 2.96 0.78
CA LEU A 26 5.04 2.34 -0.29
C LEU A 26 4.27 2.26 -1.62
N PRO A 27 2.99 1.84 -1.67
CA PRO A 27 2.21 1.86 -2.91
C PRO A 27 2.17 3.24 -3.58
N LYS A 28 2.09 4.32 -2.78
CA LYS A 28 2.10 5.70 -3.29
C LYS A 28 3.46 6.08 -3.87
N ALA A 29 4.55 5.68 -3.23
CA ALA A 29 5.90 5.92 -3.73
C ALA A 29 6.16 5.18 -5.06
N LEU A 30 5.68 3.93 -5.17
CA LEU A 30 5.75 3.15 -6.41
C LEU A 30 4.89 3.77 -7.53
N ALA A 31 3.71 4.27 -7.21
CA ALA A 31 2.88 5.00 -8.17
C ALA A 31 3.56 6.27 -8.68
N ALA A 32 4.26 7.00 -7.79
CA ALA A 32 4.98 8.23 -8.14
C ALA A 32 6.13 8.01 -9.15
N ILE A 33 6.71 6.80 -9.20
CA ILE A 33 7.75 6.43 -10.18
C ILE A 33 7.20 5.75 -11.44
N GLY A 34 5.87 5.80 -11.65
CA GLY A 34 5.23 5.36 -12.90
C GLY A 34 4.75 3.91 -12.88
N HIS A 35 4.48 3.33 -11.72
CA HIS A 35 3.83 2.02 -11.61
C HIS A 35 2.32 2.16 -11.43
N GLU A 36 1.55 1.23 -12.01
CA GLU A 36 0.13 1.08 -11.72
C GLU A 36 0.00 0.19 -10.49
N VAL A 37 -0.55 0.72 -9.41
CA VAL A 37 -0.61 0.02 -8.11
C VAL A 37 -2.03 0.03 -7.57
N GLU A 38 -2.52 -1.14 -7.17
CA GLU A 38 -3.79 -1.33 -6.46
C GLU A 38 -3.53 -1.99 -5.11
N VAL A 39 -4.34 -1.66 -4.10
CA VAL A 39 -4.22 -2.16 -2.72
C VAL A 39 -5.53 -2.85 -2.32
N PHE A 40 -5.42 -4.09 -1.84
CA PHE A 40 -6.50 -4.97 -1.41
C PHE A 40 -6.34 -5.42 0.04
#